data_AF-A0A1Y1KET4-F1
#
_entry.id   AF-A0A1Y1KET4-F1
#
_cell.length_a   1.000
_cell.length_b   1.000
_cell.length_c   1.000
_cell.angle_alpha   90.00
_cell.angle_beta   90.00
_cell.angle_gamma   90.00
#
_symmetry.space_group_name_H-M   'P 1'
#
loop_
_entity.id
_entity.type
_entity.pdbx_description
1 polymer ?
#
loop_
_entity_poly.entity_id
_entity_poly.type
_entity_poly.pdbx_seq_one_letter_code
_entity_poly.pdbx_strand_id
1 'polypeptide(L)'
;MTPQILHLPDGKKFTVTPVFGGMGFRSHDHHNLLHPYPVGWMTVLHTEEDRVEFEGPNGSEGQKDHDENQPPQTKRRTRPFTRPTLQNDTLFISSISLPSNAEFKPAASPTREIAMMLWITLYWYFHQPPPDRELHTA
;
A
#
# COMPACT_ATOMS: atom_id res chain seq x y z
N MET A 1 13.27 4.66 -2.36
CA MET A 1 12.60 5.97 -2.46
C MET A 1 13.14 6.88 -1.36
N THR A 2 13.12 8.19 -1.54
CA THR A 2 13.50 9.16 -0.50
C THR A 2 12.26 9.70 0.20
N PRO A 3 12.34 10.16 1.46
CA PRO A 3 11.23 10.85 2.11
C PRO A 3 10.78 12.06 1.27
N GLN A 4 9.47 12.27 1.20
CA GLN A 4 8.87 13.36 0.42
C GLN A 4 7.80 14.10 1.22
N ILE A 5 7.62 15.38 0.91
CA ILE A 5 6.55 16.19 1.50
C ILE A 5 5.34 16.16 0.57
N LEU A 6 4.21 15.68 1.08
CA LEU A 6 2.92 15.71 0.40
C LEU A 6 2.17 16.98 0.80
N HIS A 7 1.75 17.74 -0.20
CA HIS A 7 0.93 18.93 -0.05
C HIS A 7 -0.51 18.61 -0.43
N LEU A 8 -1.42 18.74 0.54
CA LEU A 8 -2.84 18.54 0.33
C LEU A 8 -3.49 19.84 -0.19
N PRO A 9 -4.64 19.74 -0.90
CA PRO A 9 -5.33 20.91 -1.45
C PRO A 9 -5.80 21.93 -0.42
N ASP A 10 -6.00 21.49 0.83
CA ASP A 10 -6.39 22.34 1.96
C ASP A 10 -5.20 23.03 2.65
N GLY A 11 -3.99 22.90 2.08
CA GLY A 11 -2.75 23.47 2.61
C GLY A 11 -2.05 22.61 3.66
N LYS A 12 -2.62 21.46 4.06
CA LYS A 12 -1.96 20.56 5.03
C LYS A 12 -0.78 19.83 4.41
N LYS A 13 0.19 19.49 5.27
CA LYS A 13 1.44 18.83 4.86
C LYS A 13 1.66 17.52 5.59
N PHE A 14 2.02 16.49 4.85
CA PHE A 14 2.39 15.17 5.37
C PHE A 14 3.80 14.79 4.92
N THR A 15 4.59 14.19 5.80
CA THR A 15 5.82 13.49 5.42
C THR A 15 5.44 12.08 5.01
N VAL A 16 5.86 11.69 3.81
CA VAL A 16 5.72 10.33 3.29
C VAL A 16 7.09 9.69 3.23
N THR A 17 7.29 8.63 4.01
CA THR A 17 8.59 7.98 4.20
C THR A 17 8.50 6.50 3.86
N PRO A 18 9.42 5.95 3.04
CA PRO A 18 9.45 4.51 2.78
C PRO A 18 9.75 3.71 4.05
N VAL A 19 9.05 2.59 4.20
CA VAL A 19 9.26 1.62 5.29
C VAL A 19 9.25 0.19 4.74
N PHE A 20 9.44 -0.79 5.62
CA PHE A 20 9.41 -2.20 5.23
C PHE A 20 8.07 -2.56 4.55
N GLY A 21 8.12 -2.84 3.24
CA GLY A 21 6.95 -3.24 2.46
C GLY A 21 5.96 -2.13 2.09
N GLY A 22 6.27 -0.85 2.34
CA GLY A 22 5.34 0.22 1.95
C GLY A 22 5.75 1.62 2.42
N MET A 23 4.76 2.42 2.85
CA MET A 23 4.91 3.86 3.07
C MET A 23 4.31 4.31 4.40
N GLY A 24 5.03 5.17 5.11
CA GLY A 24 4.56 5.84 6.31
C GLY A 24 4.13 7.26 6.02
N PHE A 25 3.01 7.66 6.60
CA PHE A 25 2.44 9.00 6.51
C PHE A 25 2.46 9.63 7.90
N ARG A 26 2.98 10.85 8.01
CA ARG A 26 3.07 11.60 9.26
C ARG A 26 2.63 13.04 9.04
N SER A 27 1.66 13.50 9.82
CA SER A 27 1.22 14.90 9.77
C SER A 27 2.29 15.83 10.35
N HIS A 28 2.39 17.06 9.81
CA HIS A 28 3.25 18.10 10.39
C HIS A 28 2.51 18.94 11.45
N ASP A 29 1.20 19.05 11.35
CA ASP A 29 0.39 19.92 12.20
C ASP A 29 -0.35 19.10 13.27
N HIS A 30 0.15 19.19 14.50
CA HIS A 30 -0.40 18.50 15.67
C HIS A 30 -1.27 19.43 16.54
N HIS A 31 -1.41 20.71 16.18
CA HIS A 31 -1.93 21.74 17.08
C HIS A 31 -3.45 21.98 17.03
N ASN A 32 -4.20 21.24 16.20
CA ASN A 32 -5.66 21.37 16.14
C ASN A 32 -6.36 20.33 17.01
N LEU A 33 -6.71 20.73 18.23
CA LEU A 33 -7.46 19.98 19.26
C LEU A 33 -8.88 19.52 18.83
N LEU A 34 -9.32 19.87 17.61
CA LEU A 34 -10.60 19.48 17.00
C LEU A 34 -10.46 18.41 15.89
N HIS A 35 -9.27 17.82 15.77
CA HIS A 35 -8.85 16.63 14.98
C HIS A 35 -9.74 16.17 13.81
N PRO A 36 -9.56 16.75 12.61
CA PRO A 36 -10.10 16.18 11.38
C PRO A 36 -9.15 15.22 10.64
N TYR A 37 -7.86 15.15 11.02
CA TYR A 37 -6.82 14.45 10.26
C TYR A 37 -6.08 13.41 11.11
N PRO A 38 -5.74 12.24 10.55
CA PRO A 38 -4.96 11.24 11.27
C PRO A 38 -3.53 11.74 11.52
N VAL A 39 -3.00 11.42 12.71
CA VAL A 39 -1.68 11.88 13.15
C VAL A 39 -0.57 11.22 12.32
N GLY A 40 -0.68 9.91 12.10
CA GLY A 40 0.18 9.18 11.20
C GLY A 40 -0.21 7.71 11.11
N TRP A 41 0.17 7.06 10.02
CA TRP A 41 -0.12 5.66 9.78
C TRP A 41 0.89 5.05 8.82
N MET A 42 0.90 3.73 8.78
CA MET A 42 1.75 2.95 7.89
C MET A 42 0.86 2.17 6.93
N THR A 43 1.26 2.15 5.67
CA THR A 43 0.64 1.33 4.65
C THR A 43 1.64 0.35 4.07
N VAL A 44 1.14 -0.82 3.70
CA VAL A 44 1.86 -1.82 2.92
C VAL A 44 1.28 -1.78 1.51
N LEU A 45 2.15 -1.68 0.52
CA LEU A 45 1.80 -1.60 -0.90
C LEU A 45 2.54 -2.70 -1.64
N HIS A 46 1.80 -3.52 -2.38
CA HIS A 46 2.35 -4.60 -3.18
C HIS A 46 1.60 -4.72 -4.50
N THR A 47 2.28 -5.24 -5.51
CA THR A 47 1.65 -5.61 -6.79
C THR A 47 1.53 -7.13 -6.84
N GLU A 48 0.34 -7.64 -7.15
CA GLU A 48 0.14 -9.06 -7.46
C GLU A 48 0.47 -9.33 -8.93
N GLU A 49 1.29 -10.34 -9.17
CA GLU A 49 1.57 -10.84 -10.52
C GLU A 49 1.12 -12.29 -10.63
N ASP A 50 0.43 -12.59 -11.72
CA ASP A 50 0.13 -13.95 -12.13
C ASP A 50 1.40 -14.57 -12.71
N ARG A 51 1.92 -15.61 -12.06
CA ARG A 51 2.94 -16.47 -12.66
C ARG A 51 2.27 -17.74 -13.14
N VAL A 52 2.34 -17.96 -14.44
CA VAL A 52 2.13 -19.29 -15.02
C VAL A 52 3.41 -20.08 -14.74
N GLU A 53 3.33 -21.06 -13.85
CA GLU A 53 4.40 -22.06 -13.71
C GLU A 53 4.39 -22.89 -14.99
N PHE A 54 5.25 -22.57 -15.95
CA PHE A 54 5.66 -23.56 -16.93
C PHE A 54 6.59 -24.53 -16.21
N GLU A 55 6.24 -25.81 -16.15
CA GLU A 55 7.14 -26.89 -15.73
C GLU A 55 8.38 -26.86 -16.65
N GLY A 56 9.41 -26.12 -16.23
CA GLY A 56 10.75 -26.22 -16.79
C GLY A 56 11.44 -27.47 -16.24
N PRO A 57 12.30 -28.15 -17.04
CA PRO A 57 12.72 -29.51 -16.76
C PRO A 57 13.86 -29.62 -15.72
N ASN A 58 13.90 -28.82 -14.66
CA ASN A 58 14.93 -28.96 -13.62
C ASN A 58 14.49 -28.50 -12.21
N GLY A 59 14.04 -29.48 -11.42
CA GLY A 59 14.67 -29.79 -10.13
C GLY A 59 14.14 -29.11 -8.87
N SER A 60 13.22 -29.77 -8.17
CA SER A 60 13.43 -30.16 -6.76
C SER A 60 12.34 -31.15 -6.31
N GLU A 61 12.82 -32.27 -5.80
CA GLU A 61 12.11 -33.47 -5.38
C GLU A 61 11.03 -33.19 -4.33
N GLY A 62 9.84 -33.73 -4.56
CA GLY A 62 8.70 -33.59 -3.65
C GLY A 62 7.45 -34.25 -4.21
N GLN A 63 7.48 -35.59 -4.23
CA GLN A 63 6.39 -36.51 -4.52
C GLN A 63 4.97 -35.93 -4.29
N LYS A 64 4.23 -35.70 -5.38
CA LYS A 64 2.77 -35.71 -5.38
C LYS A 64 2.28 -36.30 -6.70
N ASP A 65 1.43 -37.31 -6.57
CA ASP A 65 0.77 -38.02 -7.65
C ASP A 65 0.13 -37.04 -8.64
N HIS A 66 0.61 -37.06 -9.88
CA HIS A 66 0.14 -36.21 -10.97
C HIS A 66 -1.16 -36.80 -11.51
N ASP A 67 -2.28 -36.17 -11.15
CA ASP A 67 -3.56 -36.36 -11.80
C ASP A 67 -3.54 -35.44 -13.05
N GLU A 68 -3.31 -36.01 -14.24
CA GLU A 68 -3.08 -35.32 -15.54
C GLU A 68 -4.24 -34.42 -16.02
N ASN A 69 -5.25 -34.18 -15.19
CA ASN A 69 -6.46 -33.44 -15.53
C ASN A 69 -6.70 -32.18 -14.67
N GLN A 70 -5.72 -31.73 -13.88
CA GLN A 70 -5.85 -30.48 -13.13
C GLN A 70 -5.36 -29.28 -13.96
N PRO A 71 -6.18 -28.21 -14.10
CA PRO A 71 -5.77 -27.00 -14.78
C PRO A 71 -4.56 -26.37 -14.07
N PRO A 72 -3.67 -25.68 -14.81
CA PRO A 72 -2.46 -25.09 -14.24
C PRO A 72 -2.81 -24.21 -13.05
N GLN A 73 -2.26 -24.53 -11.87
CA GLN A 73 -2.46 -23.72 -10.67
C GLN A 73 -1.66 -22.42 -10.80
N THR A 74 -2.31 -21.35 -11.26
CA THR A 74 -1.75 -19.99 -11.21
C THR A 74 -1.53 -19.58 -9.76
N LYS A 75 -0.28 -19.60 -9.30
CA LYS A 75 0.10 -19.06 -7.99
C LYS A 75 0.31 -17.55 -8.12
N ARG A 76 -0.43 -16.77 -7.33
CA ARG A 76 -0.24 -15.31 -7.24
C ARG A 76 1.01 -14.99 -6.44
N ARG A 77 1.94 -14.26 -7.04
CA ARG A 77 3.14 -13.77 -6.35
C ARG A 77 2.99 -12.28 -6.06
N THR A 78 3.25 -11.87 -4.83
CA THR A 78 3.32 -10.45 -4.47
C THR A 78 4.75 -9.92 -4.66
N ARG A 79 4.87 -8.70 -5.19
CA ARG A 79 6.13 -7.97 -5.28
C ARG A 79 6.07 -6.68 -4.44
N PRO A 80 7.20 -6.26 -3.85
CA PRO A 80 7.32 -4.94 -3.25
C PRO A 80 6.90 -3.84 -4.22
N PHE A 81 6.10 -2.88 -3.73
CA PHE A 81 5.73 -1.72 -4.53
C PHE A 81 6.97 -0.89 -4.90
N THR A 82 7.08 -0.56 -6.18
CA THR A 82 8.17 0.27 -6.72
C THR A 82 7.65 1.47 -7.49
N ARG A 83 6.54 1.30 -8.20
CA ARG A 83 5.82 2.34 -8.93
C ARG A 83 4.36 1.91 -9.06
N PRO A 84 3.43 2.85 -9.24
CA PRO A 84 2.05 2.53 -9.59
C PRO A 84 1.98 1.57 -10.77
N THR A 85 1.03 0.64 -10.73
CA THR A 85 0.70 -0.22 -11.87
C THR A 85 -0.76 -0.01 -12.31
N LEU A 86 -1.09 -0.46 -13.52
CA LEU A 86 -2.46 -0.37 -14.05
C LEU A 86 -3.41 -1.38 -13.42
N GLN A 87 -2.88 -2.50 -12.92
CA GLN A 87 -3.66 -3.62 -12.43
C GLN A 87 -2.93 -4.28 -11.27
N ASN A 88 -3.70 -4.78 -10.31
CA ASN A 88 -3.24 -5.62 -9.21
C ASN A 88 -2.35 -4.94 -8.15
N ASP A 89 -2.44 -3.62 -8.00
CA ASP A 89 -1.88 -2.95 -6.82
C ASP A 89 -2.83 -3.08 -5.62
N THR A 90 -2.31 -3.65 -4.54
CA THR A 90 -3.03 -3.90 -3.30
C THR A 90 -2.46 -3.03 -2.18
N LEU A 91 -3.37 -2.39 -1.44
CA LEU A 91 -3.05 -1.49 -0.34
C LEU A 91 -3.61 -2.04 0.98
N PHE A 92 -2.77 -2.09 2.02
CA PHE A 92 -3.18 -2.40 3.39
C PHE A 92 -2.74 -1.31 4.34
N ILE A 93 -3.60 -0.91 5.27
CA ILE A 93 -3.20 -0.08 6.42
C ILE A 93 -2.66 -1.05 7.48
N SER A 94 -1.35 -1.02 7.73
CA SER A 94 -0.70 -1.96 8.65
C SER A 94 -0.68 -1.48 10.09
N SER A 95 -0.61 -0.16 10.31
CA SER A 95 -0.66 0.40 11.67
C SER A 95 -1.11 1.87 11.67
N ILE A 96 -1.63 2.32 12.81
CA ILE A 96 -2.09 3.69 13.05
C ILE A 96 -1.35 4.22 14.28
N SER A 97 -0.78 5.42 14.16
CA SER A 97 -0.10 6.11 15.25
C SER A 97 -1.12 6.97 16.01
N LEU A 98 -1.39 6.60 17.26
CA LEU A 98 -2.20 7.40 18.18
C LEU A 98 -1.27 8.26 19.06
N PRO A 99 -1.57 9.55 19.28
CA PRO A 99 -0.78 10.39 20.17
C PRO A 99 -0.93 9.92 21.63
N SER A 100 0.12 10.06 22.45
CA SER A 100 0.17 9.50 23.81
C SER A 100 -0.49 10.33 24.91
N ASN A 101 -1.39 11.28 24.59
CA ASN A 101 -1.89 12.24 25.59
C ASN A 101 -3.23 11.83 26.21
N ALA A 102 -3.35 12.07 27.52
CA ALA A 102 -4.58 11.97 28.30
C ALA A 102 -5.70 12.93 27.85
N GLU A 103 -5.37 13.90 26.98
CA GLU A 103 -6.30 14.88 26.41
C GLU A 103 -6.77 14.52 24.98
N PHE A 104 -6.28 13.41 24.41
CA PHE A 104 -6.75 12.97 23.11
C PHE A 104 -8.15 12.38 23.24
N LYS A 105 -9.16 13.14 22.82
CA LYS A 105 -10.48 12.58 22.56
C LYS A 105 -10.36 11.73 21.29
N PRO A 106 -10.73 10.44 21.32
CA PRO A 106 -10.77 9.61 20.13
C PRO A 106 -11.52 10.33 19.01
N ALA A 107 -11.13 10.08 17.76
CA ALA A 107 -11.85 10.62 16.61
C ALA A 107 -13.35 10.35 16.80
N ALA A 108 -14.17 11.40 16.65
CA ALA A 108 -15.63 11.27 16.83
C ALA A 108 -16.25 10.21 15.89
N SER A 109 -15.53 9.85 14.81
CA SER A 109 -15.88 8.75 13.91
C SER A 109 -14.61 8.02 13.44
N PRO A 110 -14.38 6.76 13.87
CA PRO A 110 -13.31 5.91 13.33
C PRO A 110 -13.40 5.70 11.81
N THR A 111 -14.63 5.61 11.28
CA THR A 111 -14.86 5.51 9.83
C THR A 111 -14.31 6.71 9.09
N ARG A 112 -14.52 7.92 9.64
CA ARG A 112 -13.99 9.15 9.06
C ARG A 112 -12.46 9.16 9.09
N GLU A 113 -11.85 8.70 10.18
CA GLU A 113 -10.39 8.62 10.29
C GLU A 113 -9.80 7.72 9.20
N ILE A 114 -10.34 6.52 9.04
CA ILE A 114 -9.92 5.57 7.99
C ILE A 114 -10.17 6.16 6.59
N ALA A 115 -11.31 6.81 6.37
CA ALA A 115 -11.60 7.46 5.08
C ALA A 115 -10.57 8.55 4.76
N MET A 116 -10.14 9.35 5.75
CA MET A 116 -9.10 10.36 5.58
C MET A 116 -7.73 9.73 5.30
N MET A 117 -7.37 8.64 5.99
CA MET A 117 -6.14 7.91 5.73
C MET A 117 -6.09 7.38 4.29
N LEU A 118 -7.19 6.77 3.82
CA LEU A 118 -7.33 6.29 2.45
C LEU A 118 -7.27 7.44 1.45
N TRP A 119 -8.00 8.52 1.68
CA TRP A 119 -7.99 9.68 0.80
C TRP A 119 -6.59 10.25 0.63
N ILE A 120 -5.84 10.45 1.73
CA ILE A 120 -4.48 10.97 1.68
C ILE A 120 -3.52 9.99 1.01
N THR A 121 -3.64 8.69 1.31
CA THR A 121 -2.81 7.65 0.70
C THR A 121 -3.03 7.57 -0.81
N LEU A 122 -4.29 7.57 -1.25
CA LEU A 122 -4.66 7.53 -2.67
C LEU A 122 -4.26 8.82 -3.37
N TYR A 123 -4.44 9.97 -2.72
CA TYR A 123 -3.97 11.25 -3.25
C TYR A 123 -2.46 11.21 -3.51
N TRP A 124 -1.66 10.73 -2.55
CA TRP A 124 -0.23 10.53 -2.75
C TRP A 124 0.09 9.55 -3.88
N TYR A 125 -0.61 8.41 -3.92
CA TYR A 125 -0.40 7.35 -4.89
C TYR A 125 -0.67 7.83 -6.33
N PHE A 126 -1.77 8.54 -6.58
CA PHE A 126 -2.11 9.05 -7.90
C PHE A 126 -1.26 10.25 -8.37
N HIS A 127 -0.47 10.85 -7.47
CA HIS A 127 0.52 11.87 -7.82
C HIS A 127 1.93 11.29 -8.06
N GLN A 128 2.10 9.97 -7.94
CA GLN A 128 3.32 9.31 -8.37
C GLN A 128 3.47 9.36 -9.90
N PRO A 129 4.68 9.18 -10.45
CA PRO A 129 4.88 9.09 -11.89
C PRO A 129 3.94 8.05 -12.51
N PRO A 130 3.32 8.36 -13.66
CA PRO A 130 2.34 7.47 -14.27
C PRO A 130 2.99 6.13 -14.66
N PRO A 131 2.24 5.01 -14.56
CA PRO A 131 2.70 3.73 -15.09
C PRO A 131 2.92 3.82 -16.60
N ASP A 132 3.75 2.92 -17.12
CA ASP A 132 3.89 2.76 -18.56
C ASP A 132 2.55 2.32 -19.16
N ARG A 133 2.18 2.91 -20.29
CA ARG A 133 0.88 2.66 -20.94
C ARG A 133 0.91 1.39 -21.79
N GLU A 134 2.11 0.91 -22.12
CA GLU A 134 2.28 -0.30 -22.90
C GLU A 134 2.26 -1.52 -21.98
N LEU A 135 1.14 -2.23 -21.98
CA LEU A 135 1.08 -3.58 -21.42
C LEU A 135 1.87 -4.50 -22.36
N HIS A 136 3.13 -4.79 -22.03
CA HIS A 136 3.84 -5.88 -22.68
C HIS A 136 3.21 -7.20 -22.24
N THR A 137 2.22 -7.67 -22.99
CA THR A 137 1.78 -9.06 -22.91
C THR A 137 2.89 -9.91 -23.54
N ALA A 138 3.52 -10.76 -22.74
CA ALA A 138 4.46 -11.77 -23.20
C ALA A 138 3.72 -12.98 -23.78
#